data_AF-A0A212C6S6-F1
#
_entry.id   AF-A0A212C6S6-F1
#
_cell.length_a   1.000
_cell.length_b   1.000
_cell.length_c   1.000
_cell.angle_alpha   90.00
_cell.angle_beta   90.00
_cell.angle_gamma   90.00
#
_symmetry.space_group_name_H-M   'P 1'
#
loop_
_entity.id
_entity.type
_entity.pdbx_description
1 polymer ?
#
loop_
_entity_poly.entity_id
_entity_poly.type
_entity_poly.pdbx_seq_one_letter_code
_entity_poly.pdbx_strand_id
1 'polypeptide(L)'
;MALFQVFQVAYVIIKAANAPRPGNWILERSVDGVEFSPWQYYAVSDTECLTHYNITPRRGPPTYRADDEVICTSYYSRLVPLEHGEIHTSLINGRPSSDDLSPKLLDFTSARYIRLRLQRIRTLNADLMTLSHRDPKDLDPIVTRR
;
A
#
# COMPACT_ATOMS: atom_id res chain seq x y z
N MET A 1 -3.55 -13.18 5.45
CA MET A 1 -3.47 -14.52 4.86
C MET A 1 -2.38 -15.29 5.56
N ALA A 2 -2.62 -16.55 5.91
CA ALA A 2 -1.62 -17.46 6.47
C ALA A 2 -1.34 -18.56 5.44
N LEU A 3 -0.06 -18.84 5.22
CA LEU A 3 0.43 -19.91 4.35
C LEU A 3 0.88 -21.09 5.22
N PHE A 4 0.72 -22.32 4.72
CA PHE A 4 1.07 -23.53 5.48
C PHE A 4 2.57 -23.65 5.73
N GLN A 5 3.39 -23.10 4.83
CA GLN A 5 4.84 -23.08 4.87
C GLN A 5 5.35 -21.67 4.53
N VAL A 6 6.65 -21.45 4.69
CA VAL A 6 7.31 -20.23 4.21
C VAL A 6 7.44 -20.33 2.68
N PHE A 7 7.05 -19.27 1.97
CA PHE A 7 7.13 -19.18 0.52
C PHE A 7 7.98 -18.00 0.08
N GLN A 8 8.53 -18.12 -1.12
CA GLN A 8 9.14 -17.04 -1.87
C GLN A 8 8.08 -16.35 -2.72
N VAL A 9 7.61 -15.19 -2.28
CA VAL A 9 6.51 -14.45 -2.92
C VAL A 9 7.07 -13.52 -3.99
N ALA A 10 6.76 -13.78 -5.26
CA ALA A 10 7.22 -12.96 -6.37
C ALA A 10 6.35 -11.72 -6.63
N TYR A 11 5.03 -11.87 -6.46
CA TYR A 11 4.06 -10.82 -6.71
C TYR A 11 2.86 -10.89 -5.76
N VAL A 12 2.25 -9.74 -5.52
CA VAL A 12 0.96 -9.59 -4.88
C VAL A 12 0.08 -8.74 -5.78
N ILE A 13 -1.03 -9.31 -6.24
CA ILE A 13 -2.01 -8.64 -7.09
C ILE A 13 -3.30 -8.48 -6.29
N ILE A 14 -3.77 -7.24 -6.17
CA ILE A 14 -5.03 -6.92 -5.50
C ILE A 14 -5.98 -6.33 -6.55
N LYS A 15 -7.19 -6.89 -6.63
CA LYS A 15 -8.26 -6.38 -7.47
C LYS A 15 -9.40 -5.91 -6.59
N ALA A 16 -9.66 -4.60 -6.63
CA ALA A 16 -10.85 -4.04 -6.01
C ALA A 16 -12.08 -4.43 -6.84
N ALA A 17 -13.21 -4.68 -6.20
CA ALA A 17 -14.47 -5.03 -6.89
C ALA A 17 -15.28 -3.75 -7.14
N ASN A 18 -16.39 -3.57 -6.43
CA ASN A 18 -17.31 -2.43 -6.51
C ASN A 18 -16.84 -1.20 -5.70
N ALA A 19 -15.53 -1.00 -5.58
CA ALA A 19 -14.95 0.09 -4.80
C ALA A 19 -13.63 0.58 -5.42
N PRO A 20 -13.25 1.86 -5.19
CA PRO A 20 -11.95 2.35 -5.60
C PRO A 20 -10.85 1.64 -4.82
N ARG A 21 -9.63 1.69 -5.35
CA ARG A 21 -8.45 1.18 -4.65
C ARG A 21 -8.25 1.91 -3.31
N PRO A 22 -7.70 1.22 -2.29
CA PRO A 22 -7.42 1.86 -1.01
C PRO A 22 -6.48 3.06 -1.18
N GLY A 23 -6.69 4.09 -0.36
CA GLY A 23 -5.90 5.32 -0.42
C GLY A 23 -4.54 5.15 0.25
N ASN A 24 -4.56 5.02 1.57
CA ASN A 24 -3.36 4.76 2.38
C ASN A 24 -3.46 3.37 2.97
N TRP A 25 -2.41 2.58 2.77
CA TRP A 25 -2.33 1.22 3.27
C TRP A 25 -0.92 0.66 3.16
N ILE A 26 -0.67 -0.43 3.87
CA ILE A 26 0.63 -1.08 3.94
C ILE A 26 0.48 -2.55 3.53
N LEU A 27 1.33 -2.99 2.62
CA LEU A 27 1.54 -4.40 2.34
C LEU A 27 2.64 -4.90 3.28
N GLU A 28 2.29 -5.81 4.19
CA GLU A 28 3.19 -6.33 5.22
C GLU A 28 3.37 -7.83 5.09
N ARG A 29 4.52 -8.32 5.54
CA ARG A 29 4.87 -9.74 5.59
C ARG A 29 5.40 -10.16 6.94
N SER A 30 5.32 -11.45 7.22
CA SER A 30 5.88 -12.08 8.41
C SER A 30 6.17 -13.56 8.16
N VAL A 31 7.17 -14.09 8.84
CA VAL A 31 7.51 -15.53 8.83
C VAL A 31 6.92 -16.27 10.03
N ASP A 32 6.79 -15.58 11.17
CA ASP A 32 6.36 -16.12 12.46
C ASP A 32 4.89 -15.81 12.79
N GLY A 33 4.30 -14.82 12.12
CA GLY A 33 2.95 -14.33 12.36
C GLY A 33 2.85 -13.35 13.54
N VAL A 34 3.98 -12.95 14.12
CA VAL A 34 4.05 -12.03 15.27
C VAL A 34 4.68 -10.71 14.85
N GLU A 35 5.90 -10.76 14.31
CA GLU A 35 6.58 -9.58 13.80
C GLU A 35 6.28 -9.39 12.33
N PHE A 36 5.71 -8.23 11.99
CA PHE A 36 5.39 -7.86 10.63
C PHE A 36 6.31 -6.75 10.16
N SER A 37 6.95 -6.98 9.01
CA SER A 37 7.76 -6.00 8.31
C SER A 37 7.05 -5.54 7.03
N PRO A 38 7.15 -4.25 6.66
CA PRO A 38 6.56 -3.75 5.43
C PRO A 38 7.31 -4.29 4.20
N TRP A 39 6.56 -4.69 3.19
CA TRP A 39 7.08 -4.81 1.83
C TRP A 39 6.97 -3.50 1.07
N GLN A 40 5.83 -2.80 1.19
CA GLN A 40 5.59 -1.55 0.47
C GLN A 40 4.50 -0.72 1.14
N TYR A 41 4.67 0.60 1.09
CA TYR A 41 3.70 1.58 1.50
C TYR A 41 2.99 2.19 0.30
N TYR A 42 1.71 2.50 0.47
CA TYR A 42 0.88 3.13 -0.54
C TYR A 42 0.18 4.32 0.09
N ALA A 43 0.19 5.46 -0.58
CA ALA A 43 -0.40 6.70 -0.07
C ALA A 43 -1.18 7.42 -1.17
N VAL A 44 -2.22 8.19 -0.81
CA VAL A 44 -3.01 8.94 -1.81
C VAL A 44 -2.21 10.02 -2.54
N SER A 45 -1.10 10.50 -1.95
CA SER A 45 -0.21 11.49 -2.54
C SER A 45 1.24 11.26 -2.13
N ASP A 46 2.17 11.82 -2.91
CA ASP A 46 3.60 11.82 -2.61
C ASP A 46 3.92 12.49 -1.27
N THR A 47 3.18 13.55 -0.93
CA THR A 47 3.32 14.23 0.37
C THR A 47 2.95 13.31 1.52
N GLU A 48 1.90 12.50 1.37
CA GLU A 48 1.48 11.58 2.42
C GLU A 48 2.46 10.45 2.68
N CYS A 49 3.29 10.05 1.69
CA CYS A 49 4.40 9.15 1.94
C CYS A 49 5.38 9.70 2.98
N LEU A 50 5.69 10.99 2.89
CA LEU A 50 6.60 11.65 3.83
C LEU A 50 5.91 11.91 5.17
N THR A 51 4.69 12.46 5.17
CA THR A 51 4.03 12.88 6.42
C THR A 51 3.49 11.72 7.25
N HIS A 52 3.02 10.63 6.64
CA HIS A 52 2.44 9.49 7.35
C HIS A 52 3.42 8.33 7.56
N TYR A 53 4.35 8.12 6.63
CA TYR A 53 5.28 6.99 6.70
C TYR A 53 6.74 7.40 6.86
N ASN A 54 7.05 8.69 6.80
CA ASN A 54 8.42 9.21 6.83
C ASN A 54 9.32 8.58 5.75
N ILE A 55 8.75 8.32 4.57
CA ILE A 55 9.45 7.73 3.43
C ILE A 55 9.38 8.68 2.25
N THR A 56 10.53 8.93 1.63
CA THR A 56 10.60 9.69 0.38
C THR A 56 9.81 8.97 -0.72
N PRO A 57 8.83 9.62 -1.36
CA PRO A 57 7.96 8.99 -2.33
C PRO A 57 8.74 8.54 -3.58
N ARG A 58 8.44 7.32 -4.05
CA ARG A 58 8.87 6.85 -5.37
C ARG A 58 7.88 7.32 -6.42
N ARG A 59 8.33 8.30 -7.21
CA ARG A 59 7.54 8.90 -8.31
C ARG A 59 7.47 7.99 -9.52
N GLY A 60 6.30 7.95 -10.15
CA GLY A 60 6.04 7.11 -11.32
C GLY A 60 5.82 5.64 -10.95
N PRO A 61 5.97 4.71 -11.92
CA PRO A 61 5.93 3.28 -11.65
C PRO A 61 6.96 2.88 -10.58
N PRO A 62 6.68 1.89 -9.71
CA PRO A 62 7.64 1.41 -8.72
C PRO A 62 8.98 1.02 -9.33
N THR A 63 10.07 1.54 -8.75
CA THR A 63 11.46 1.16 -9.05
C THR A 63 12.25 1.09 -7.76
N TYR A 64 13.29 0.25 -7.76
CA TYR A 64 14.05 -0.10 -6.56
C TYR A 64 15.55 0.10 -6.77
N ARG A 65 16.23 0.56 -5.72
CA ARG A 65 17.69 0.80 -5.69
C ARG A 65 18.44 -0.34 -5.00
N ALA A 66 17.75 -1.14 -4.19
CA ALA A 66 18.30 -2.28 -3.47
C ALA A 66 17.27 -3.41 -3.36
N ASP A 67 17.73 -4.64 -3.15
CA ASP A 67 16.87 -5.83 -3.11
C ASP A 67 15.87 -5.84 -1.94
N ASP A 68 16.19 -5.18 -0.84
CA ASP A 68 15.35 -5.05 0.35
C ASP A 68 14.74 -3.66 0.50
N GLU A 69 14.89 -2.78 -0.50
CA GLU A 69 14.34 -1.42 -0.41
C GLU A 69 12.82 -1.50 -0.27
N VAL A 70 12.33 -0.90 0.81
CA VAL A 70 10.92 -0.63 1.06
C VAL A 70 10.62 0.79 0.60
N ILE A 71 9.67 0.92 -0.33
CA ILE A 71 9.29 2.21 -0.90
C ILE A 71 7.90 2.63 -0.44
N CYS A 72 7.60 3.91 -0.65
CA CYS A 72 6.22 4.41 -0.67
C CYS A 72 5.88 4.94 -2.05
N THR A 73 4.70 4.60 -2.58
CA THR A 73 4.24 5.07 -3.89
C THR A 73 2.79 5.54 -3.87
N SER A 74 2.51 6.61 -4.61
CA SER A 74 1.15 7.10 -4.88
C SER A 74 0.56 6.57 -6.20
N TYR A 75 1.36 5.81 -6.97
CA TYR A 75 1.02 5.38 -8.33
C TYR A 75 -0.26 4.54 -8.38
N TYR A 76 -0.42 3.60 -7.44
CA TYR A 76 -1.58 2.70 -7.36
C TYR A 76 -2.73 3.22 -6.51
N SER A 77 -2.55 4.33 -5.81
CA SER A 77 -3.58 4.89 -4.94
C SER A 77 -4.44 5.95 -5.65
N ARG A 78 -4.28 6.16 -6.96
CA ARG A 78 -5.12 7.09 -7.74
C ARG A 78 -6.58 6.64 -7.73
N LEU A 79 -7.49 7.62 -7.64
CA LEU A 79 -8.93 7.40 -7.49
C LEU A 79 -9.57 6.64 -8.66
N VAL A 80 -9.14 6.91 -9.88
CA VAL A 80 -9.61 6.20 -11.08
C VAL A 80 -8.73 4.95 -11.29
N PRO A 81 -9.32 3.79 -11.61
CA PRO A 81 -10.76 3.53 -11.77
C PRO A 81 -11.50 3.39 -10.43
N LEU A 82 -12.80 3.73 -10.43
CA LEU A 82 -13.67 3.67 -9.25
C LEU A 82 -14.12 2.24 -8.90
N GLU A 83 -13.99 1.31 -9.84
CA GLU A 83 -14.31 -0.09 -9.68
C GLU A 83 -13.29 -0.92 -10.45
N HIS A 84 -13.15 -2.20 -10.10
CA HIS A 84 -12.29 -3.15 -10.81
C HIS A 84 -10.81 -2.72 -10.88
N GLY A 85 -10.40 -1.82 -9.98
CA GLY A 85 -9.05 -1.28 -9.95
C GLY A 85 -8.05 -2.31 -9.48
N GLU A 86 -6.94 -2.43 -10.22
CA GLU A 86 -5.88 -3.38 -9.92
C GLU A 86 -4.64 -2.69 -9.35
N ILE A 87 -3.99 -3.41 -8.44
CA ILE A 87 -2.71 -3.06 -7.84
C ILE A 87 -1.79 -4.24 -8.08
N HIS A 88 -0.71 -3.98 -8.81
CA HIS A 88 0.30 -4.99 -9.12
C HIS A 88 1.55 -4.65 -8.33
N THR A 89 1.94 -5.51 -7.40
CA THR A 89 3.14 -5.32 -6.59
C THR A 89 4.10 -6.43 -6.92
N SER A 90 5.16 -6.12 -7.65
CA SER A 90 6.27 -7.05 -7.85
C SER A 90 7.29 -6.88 -6.74
N LEU A 91 7.63 -8.00 -6.09
CA LEU A 91 8.65 -8.06 -5.04
C LEU A 91 10.02 -8.42 -5.60
N ILE A 92 10.10 -8.88 -6.86
CA ILE A 92 11.35 -9.28 -7.54
C ILE A 92 11.67 -8.33 -8.70
N ASN A 93 10.71 -8.06 -9.59
CA ASN A 93 11.00 -7.34 -10.83
C ASN A 93 11.41 -5.90 -10.55
N GLY A 94 12.47 -5.45 -11.23
CA GLY A 94 13.02 -4.10 -11.09
C GLY A 94 13.97 -3.92 -9.90
N ARG A 95 14.25 -5.00 -9.15
CA ARG A 95 15.32 -5.02 -8.14
C ARG A 95 16.66 -5.43 -8.78
N PRO A 96 17.81 -4.97 -8.25
CA PRO A 96 19.12 -5.23 -8.85
C PRO A 96 19.44 -6.70 -9.11
N SER A 97 19.04 -7.59 -8.20
CA SER A 97 19.31 -9.03 -8.29
C SER A 97 18.11 -9.84 -8.81
N SER A 98 17.27 -9.26 -9.68
CA SER A 98 16.12 -9.98 -10.23
C SER A 98 16.48 -11.17 -11.12
N ASP A 99 17.63 -11.10 -11.80
CA ASP A 99 18.10 -12.14 -12.73
C ASP A 99 18.87 -13.27 -12.03
N ASP A 100 19.53 -12.95 -10.92
CA ASP A 100 20.22 -13.91 -10.04
C ASP A 100 19.89 -13.58 -8.59
N LEU A 101 18.95 -14.34 -8.01
CA LEU A 101 18.31 -14.02 -6.73
C LEU A 101 19.32 -14.06 -5.57
N SER A 102 19.74 -12.88 -5.13
CA SER A 102 20.63 -12.73 -3.99
C SER A 102 19.98 -13.27 -2.70
N PRO A 103 20.77 -13.73 -1.70
CA PRO A 103 20.23 -14.12 -0.40
C PRO A 103 19.36 -13.02 0.23
N LYS A 104 19.74 -11.75 0.02
CA LYS A 104 19.00 -10.58 0.49
C LYS A 104 17.62 -10.49 -0.15
N LEU A 105 17.53 -10.72 -1.46
CA LEU A 105 16.26 -10.72 -2.17
C LEU A 105 15.38 -11.91 -1.74
N LEU A 106 15.97 -13.10 -1.60
CA LEU A 106 15.27 -14.30 -1.10
C LEU A 106 14.72 -14.09 0.32
N ASP A 107 15.49 -13.48 1.21
CA ASP A 107 15.04 -13.15 2.56
C ASP A 107 13.95 -12.08 2.53
N PHE A 108 14.05 -11.11 1.62
CA PHE A 108 13.05 -10.07 1.43
C PHE A 108 11.72 -10.65 0.93
N THR A 109 11.72 -11.55 -0.04
CA THR A 109 10.51 -12.18 -0.62
C THR A 109 9.95 -13.33 0.22
N SER A 110 10.67 -13.75 1.26
CA SER A 110 10.25 -14.80 2.18
C SER A 110 9.08 -14.34 3.07
N ALA A 111 7.97 -15.09 3.03
CA ALA A 111 6.83 -14.87 3.92
C ALA A 111 6.02 -16.15 4.14
N ARG A 112 5.46 -16.26 5.35
CA ARG A 112 4.39 -17.21 5.68
C ARG A 112 3.05 -16.49 5.89
N TYR A 113 3.08 -15.25 6.35
CA TYR A 113 1.90 -14.44 6.59
C TYR A 113 1.99 -13.16 5.79
N ILE A 114 0.91 -12.81 5.11
CA ILE A 114 0.77 -11.58 4.34
C ILE A 114 -0.40 -10.80 4.94
N ARG A 115 -0.16 -9.53 5.26
CA ARG A 115 -1.16 -8.64 5.88
C ARG A 115 -1.34 -7.40 5.02
N LEU A 116 -2.61 -7.11 4.72
CA LEU A 116 -3.03 -5.86 4.08
C LEU A 116 -3.55 -4.94 5.18
N ARG A 117 -2.79 -3.91 5.52
CA ARG A 117 -3.18 -2.94 6.55
C ARG A 117 -3.80 -1.72 5.90
N LEU A 118 -5.11 -1.76 5.70
CA LEU A 118 -5.90 -0.67 5.12
C LEU A 118 -6.08 0.43 6.16
N GLN A 119 -5.66 1.66 5.86
CA GLN A 119 -5.66 2.77 6.81
C GLN A 119 -6.58 3.92 6.40
N ARG A 120 -6.70 4.19 5.09
CA ARG A 120 -7.57 5.23 4.55
C ARG A 120 -8.20 4.80 3.24
N ILE A 121 -9.50 5.07 3.09
CA ILE A 121 -10.24 4.88 1.85
C ILE A 121 -10.08 6.14 1.00
N ARG A 122 -9.99 6.00 -0.33
CA ARG A 122 -10.01 7.16 -1.23
C ARG A 122 -11.44 7.42 -1.71
N THR A 123 -11.94 8.63 -1.48
CA THR A 123 -13.31 9.01 -1.86
C THR A 123 -13.32 10.14 -2.88
N LEU A 124 -14.38 10.28 -3.66
CA LEU A 124 -14.53 11.36 -4.66
C LEU A 124 -14.59 12.74 -4.00
N ASN A 125 -15.31 12.88 -2.88
CA ASN A 125 -15.66 14.18 -2.29
C ASN A 125 -15.58 14.25 -0.75
N ALA A 126 -15.48 13.13 -0.02
CA ALA A 126 -15.52 13.16 1.45
C ALA A 126 -14.18 13.56 2.11
N ASP A 127 -13.06 13.34 1.41
CA ASP A 127 -11.75 13.86 1.86
C ASP A 127 -11.69 15.40 1.82
N LEU A 128 -12.44 16.05 0.92
CA LEU A 128 -12.56 17.52 0.90
C LEU A 128 -13.44 18.02 2.06
N MET A 129 -14.57 17.36 2.31
CA MET A 129 -15.50 17.69 3.40
C MET A 129 -14.84 17.54 4.78
N THR A 130 -14.06 16.48 5.00
CA THR A 130 -13.33 16.27 6.26
C THR A 130 -12.17 17.25 6.50
N LEU A 131 -11.56 17.79 5.44
CA LEU A 131 -10.56 18.85 5.55
C LEU A 131 -11.17 20.24 5.78
N SER A 132 -12.37 20.51 5.26
CA SER A 132 -13.11 21.76 5.50
C SER A 132 -13.74 21.82 6.90
N HIS A 133 -14.02 20.69 7.54
CA HIS A 133 -14.53 20.64 8.91
C HIS A 133 -13.41 20.79 9.96
N ARG A 134 -12.72 21.93 9.97
CA ARG A 134 -12.05 22.43 11.18
C ARG A 134 -12.94 23.35 12.01
N ASP A 135 -14.02 23.86 11.43
CA ASP A 135 -15.04 24.62 12.14
C ASP A 135 -16.27 23.73 12.45
N PRO A 136 -16.62 23.52 13.74
CA PRO A 136 -17.77 22.71 14.16
C PRO A 136 -19.13 23.22 13.66
N LYS A 137 -19.20 24.40 13.05
CA LYS A 137 -20.43 25.05 12.60
C LYS A 137 -20.88 24.65 11.20
N ASP A 138 -20.00 24.03 10.40
CA ASP A 138 -20.30 23.65 9.01
C ASP A 138 -20.74 22.19 8.87
N LEU A 139 -20.94 21.46 9.97
CA LEU A 139 -21.46 20.10 9.94
C LEU A 139 -22.93 20.10 9.51
N ASP A 140 -23.21 19.62 8.29
CA ASP A 140 -24.56 19.42 7.80
C ASP A 140 -25.30 18.40 8.70
N PRO A 141 -26.43 18.77 9.34
CA PRO A 141 -27.15 17.90 10.27
C PRO A 141 -27.69 16.61 9.64
N ILE A 142 -27.63 16.47 8.32
CA ILE A 142 -28.00 15.23 7.61
C ILE A 142 -26.99 14.10 7.91
N VAL A 143 -25.72 14.42 8.16
CA VAL A 143 -24.64 13.43 8.34
C VAL A 143 -24.57 12.87 9.78
N THR A 144 -25.17 13.55 10.76
CA THR A 144 -25.13 13.16 12.18
C THR A 144 -26.32 12.30 12.63
N ARG A 145 -27.28 12.01 11.74
CA ARG A 145 -28.43 11.18 12.09
C ARG A 145 -28.13 9.69 11.89
N ARG A 146 -27.42 9.09 12.84
CA ARG A 146 -27.45 7.64 13.10
C ARG A 146 -27.14 7.34 14.56
#